data_AF-A0A6P1J525-F1
#
_entry.id   AF-A0A6P1J525-F1
#
_cell.length_a   1.000
_cell.length_b   1.000
_cell.length_c   1.000
_cell.angle_alpha   90.00
_cell.angle_beta   90.00
_cell.angle_gamma   90.00
#
_symmetry.space_group_name_H-M   'P 1'
#
loop_
_entity.id
_entity.type
_entity.pdbx_description
1 polymer ?
#
loop_
_entity_poly.entity_id
_entity_poly.type
_entity_poly.pdbx_seq_one_letter_code
_entity_poly.pdbx_strand_id
1 'polypeptide(L)'
;ARQLADGAGGVSDGALQLADGTRSLATGLDAAVAQLPTYTESESQNLADVVSDPVENSSGTSTDLFGASSVPFFATIALWLGALATFLVLAAFSHRALSSTRSSAALALSSYVPALVIGLVQGLAVAIVMSAVAGLDLVTWFGFAALAMLAGASFAAVNQGLVALLGGLGRFVSMVAAVIGLGAGIISTVPGVFDDALGFLPLSAAQNALAGVVEGTGGVAAAVVGLLIWLLFGLLLTVAAIARRRVTSVRALTRPVEA
;
A
#
# COMPACT_ATOMS: atom_id res chain seq x y z
N ALA A 1 -19.94 4.54 81.66
CA ALA A 1 -21.39 4.44 81.38
C ALA A 1 -21.74 4.91 79.97
N ARG A 2 -21.56 6.20 79.61
CA ARG A 2 -21.88 6.72 78.26
C ARG A 2 -21.17 5.99 77.10
N GLN A 3 -19.84 5.87 77.14
CA GLN A 3 -19.07 5.13 76.11
C GLN A 3 -19.51 3.68 75.87
N LEU A 4 -20.01 2.99 76.91
CA LEU A 4 -20.49 1.61 76.77
C LEU A 4 -21.87 1.58 76.11
N ALA A 5 -22.75 2.53 76.45
CA ALA A 5 -24.04 2.70 75.80
C ALA A 5 -23.87 3.11 74.32
N ASP A 6 -22.94 4.02 74.04
CA ASP A 6 -22.61 4.46 72.67
C ASP A 6 -22.00 3.30 71.85
N GLY A 7 -21.10 2.51 72.44
CA GLY A 7 -20.53 1.32 71.80
C GLY A 7 -21.56 0.21 71.55
N ALA A 8 -22.48 -0.03 72.48
CA ALA A 8 -23.58 -0.98 72.29
C ALA A 8 -24.55 -0.50 71.20
N GLY A 9 -24.80 0.80 71.11
CA GLY A 9 -25.54 1.42 70.00
C GLY A 9 -24.84 1.20 68.65
N GLY A 10 -23.54 1.47 68.57
CA GLY A 10 -22.76 1.25 67.35
C GLY A 10 -22.72 -0.21 66.88
N VAL A 11 -22.70 -1.19 67.79
CA VAL A 11 -22.81 -2.61 67.44
C VAL A 11 -24.20 -2.96 66.91
N SER A 12 -25.25 -2.42 67.54
CA SER A 12 -26.63 -2.60 67.05
C SER A 12 -26.81 -2.01 65.66
N ASP A 13 -26.32 -0.80 65.43
CA ASP A 13 -26.40 -0.11 64.14
C ASP A 13 -25.57 -0.83 63.07
N GLY A 14 -24.37 -1.32 63.42
CA GLY A 14 -23.54 -2.13 62.53
C GLY A 14 -24.20 -3.46 62.17
N ALA A 15 -24.89 -4.12 63.10
CA ALA A 15 -25.64 -5.34 62.84
C ALA A 15 -26.83 -5.10 61.90
N LEU A 16 -27.56 -3.99 62.08
CA LEU A 16 -28.63 -3.57 61.18
C LEU A 16 -28.09 -3.25 59.78
N GLN A 17 -26.97 -2.53 59.69
CA GLN A 17 -26.35 -2.19 58.41
C GLN A 17 -25.85 -3.43 57.65
N LEU A 18 -25.32 -4.44 58.35
CA LEU A 18 -24.95 -5.71 57.75
C LEU A 18 -26.16 -6.50 57.25
N ALA A 19 -27.25 -6.52 58.03
CA ALA A 19 -28.51 -7.16 57.64
C ALA A 19 -29.12 -6.49 56.40
N ASP A 20 -29.04 -5.17 56.29
CA ASP A 20 -29.52 -4.43 55.12
C ASP A 20 -28.59 -4.62 53.91
N GLY A 21 -27.27 -4.61 54.10
CA GLY A 21 -26.31 -4.87 53.04
C GLY A 21 -26.44 -6.27 52.44
N THR A 22 -26.63 -7.29 53.27
CA THR A 22 -26.87 -8.67 52.81
C THR A 22 -28.20 -8.81 52.06
N ARG A 23 -29.26 -8.12 52.50
CA ARG A 23 -30.54 -8.09 51.78
C ARG A 23 -30.43 -7.39 50.43
N SER A 24 -29.69 -6.29 50.38
CA SER A 24 -29.43 -5.57 49.13
C SER A 24 -28.61 -6.40 48.15
N LEU A 25 -27.61 -7.16 48.63
CA LEU A 25 -26.84 -8.07 47.79
C LEU A 25 -27.70 -9.20 47.23
N ALA A 26 -28.53 -9.83 48.07
CA ALA A 26 -29.45 -10.87 47.62
C ALA A 26 -30.41 -10.35 46.54
N THR A 27 -31.01 -9.18 46.78
CA THR A 27 -31.92 -8.54 45.82
C THR A 27 -31.22 -8.17 44.52
N GLY A 28 -29.98 -7.64 44.59
CA GLY A 28 -29.18 -7.30 43.43
C GLY A 28 -28.76 -8.53 42.62
N LEU A 29 -28.46 -9.64 43.28
CA LEU A 29 -28.12 -10.90 42.62
C LEU A 29 -29.35 -11.51 41.92
N ASP A 30 -30.52 -11.51 42.57
CA ASP A 30 -31.77 -11.96 41.94
C ASP A 30 -32.13 -11.11 40.71
N ALA A 31 -31.95 -9.79 40.80
CA ALA A 31 -32.17 -8.88 39.68
C ALA A 31 -31.16 -9.08 38.54
N ALA A 32 -29.90 -9.39 38.87
CA ALA A 32 -28.88 -9.70 37.87
C ALA A 32 -29.19 -11.02 37.16
N VAL A 33 -29.58 -12.05 37.91
CA VAL A 33 -29.98 -13.36 37.36
C VAL A 33 -31.21 -13.22 36.47
N ALA A 34 -32.19 -12.40 36.85
CA ALA A 34 -33.38 -12.14 36.04
C ALA A 34 -33.09 -11.37 34.74
N GLN A 35 -31.98 -10.62 34.68
CA GLN A 35 -31.53 -9.91 33.47
C GLN A 35 -30.65 -10.78 32.56
N LEU A 36 -30.21 -11.95 33.02
CA LEU A 36 -29.51 -12.89 32.16
C LEU A 36 -30.49 -13.46 31.13
N PRO A 37 -30.21 -13.33 29.82
CA PRO A 37 -31.00 -13.99 28.80
C PRO A 37 -30.94 -15.51 29.04
N THR A 38 -32.08 -16.17 29.03
CA THR A 38 -32.13 -17.64 29.12
C THR A 38 -31.92 -18.20 27.73
N TYR A 39 -30.72 -18.69 27.46
CA TYR A 39 -30.40 -19.38 26.23
C TYR A 39 -30.73 -20.86 26.37
N THR A 40 -31.29 -21.46 25.33
CA THR A 40 -31.36 -22.91 25.20
C THR A 40 -29.94 -23.48 25.03
N GLU A 41 -29.75 -24.75 25.37
CA GLU A 41 -28.47 -25.46 25.19
C GLU A 41 -27.91 -25.31 23.76
N SER A 42 -28.80 -25.31 22.76
CA SER A 42 -28.47 -25.06 21.36
C SER A 42 -28.01 -23.63 21.06
N GLU A 43 -28.60 -22.62 21.71
CA GLU A 43 -28.20 -21.22 21.53
C GLU A 43 -26.89 -20.91 22.26
N SER A 44 -26.66 -21.53 23.43
CA SER A 44 -25.38 -21.43 24.13
C SER A 44 -24.24 -22.10 23.36
N GLN A 45 -24.48 -23.26 22.74
CA GLN A 45 -23.49 -23.91 21.87
C GLN A 45 -23.24 -23.08 20.61
N ASN A 46 -24.27 -22.55 19.97
CA ASN A 46 -24.11 -21.67 18.82
C ASN A 46 -23.33 -20.39 19.16
N LEU A 47 -23.62 -19.75 20.29
CA LEU A 47 -22.89 -18.57 20.74
C LEU A 47 -21.45 -18.92 21.15
N ALA A 48 -21.23 -20.07 21.79
CA ALA A 48 -19.89 -20.54 22.11
C ALA A 48 -19.09 -20.81 20.84
N ASP A 49 -19.69 -21.42 19.83
CA ASP A 49 -19.07 -21.64 18.52
C ASP A 49 -18.74 -20.30 17.85
N VAL A 50 -19.68 -19.34 17.80
CA VAL A 50 -19.45 -18.00 17.21
C VAL A 50 -18.39 -17.17 17.95
N VAL A 51 -18.28 -17.33 19.28
CA VAL A 51 -17.29 -16.60 20.10
C VAL A 51 -15.91 -17.28 20.09
N SER A 52 -15.87 -18.60 19.91
CA SER A 52 -14.62 -19.36 19.83
C SER A 52 -14.09 -19.49 18.41
N ASP A 53 -14.92 -19.23 17.40
CA ASP A 53 -14.49 -19.07 16.03
C ASP A 53 -13.80 -17.69 15.90
N PRO A 54 -12.47 -17.65 15.68
CA PRO A 54 -11.80 -16.39 15.45
C PRO A 54 -12.47 -15.71 14.26
N VAL A 55 -12.79 -14.41 14.40
CA VAL A 55 -13.28 -13.61 13.29
C VAL A 55 -12.24 -13.64 12.17
N GLU A 56 -12.42 -14.52 11.19
CA GLU A 56 -11.66 -14.49 9.96
C GLU A 56 -12.03 -13.19 9.26
N ASN A 57 -11.07 -12.26 9.21
CA ASN A 57 -11.17 -11.16 8.27
C ASN A 57 -11.22 -11.79 6.87
N SER A 58 -12.38 -11.72 6.22
CA SER A 58 -12.57 -12.10 4.82
C SER A 58 -11.66 -11.34 3.85
N SER A 59 -10.95 -10.32 4.35
CA SER A 59 -9.76 -9.74 3.75
C SER A 59 -8.55 -10.56 4.22
N GLY A 60 -8.18 -11.62 3.50
CA GLY A 60 -7.17 -12.63 3.85
C GLY A 60 -5.72 -12.15 4.01
N THR A 61 -5.48 -11.06 4.75
CA THR A 61 -4.14 -10.63 5.15
C THR A 61 -3.76 -11.39 6.41
N SER A 62 -2.99 -12.45 6.23
CA SER A 62 -2.27 -13.14 7.30
C SER A 62 -1.55 -12.11 8.18
N THR A 63 -1.65 -12.25 9.51
CA THR A 63 -1.03 -11.36 10.51
C THR A 63 0.51 -11.30 10.47
N ASP A 64 1.15 -12.11 9.62
CA ASP A 64 2.57 -12.06 9.35
C ASP A 64 2.90 -11.04 8.25
N LEU A 65 3.26 -9.83 8.66
CA LEU A 65 3.78 -8.77 7.79
C LEU A 65 4.99 -9.20 6.92
N PHE A 66 5.64 -10.32 7.25
CA PHE A 66 6.83 -10.83 6.58
C PHE A 66 6.66 -12.26 6.03
N GLY A 67 5.43 -12.76 5.91
CA GLY A 67 5.12 -14.05 5.30
C GLY A 67 5.17 -14.01 3.76
N ALA A 68 5.00 -15.16 3.10
CA ALA A 68 5.00 -15.25 1.64
C ALA A 68 3.92 -14.36 0.97
N SER A 69 2.81 -14.09 1.65
CA SER A 69 1.74 -13.16 1.21
C SER A 69 2.18 -11.69 1.17
N SER A 70 3.27 -11.32 1.86
CA SER A 70 3.82 -9.95 1.83
C SER A 70 4.72 -9.69 0.61
N VAL A 71 5.11 -10.74 -0.12
CA VAL A 71 6.08 -10.69 -1.23
C VAL A 71 5.63 -9.75 -2.36
N PRO A 72 4.37 -9.81 -2.86
CA PRO A 72 3.90 -8.90 -3.90
C PRO A 72 4.01 -7.42 -3.51
N PHE A 73 3.71 -7.10 -2.24
CA PHE A 73 3.81 -5.75 -1.71
C PHE A 73 5.25 -5.26 -1.71
N PHE A 74 6.17 -5.99 -1.07
CA PHE A 74 7.57 -5.55 -0.99
C PHE A 74 8.26 -5.53 -2.35
N ALA A 75 7.94 -6.47 -3.24
CA ALA A 75 8.44 -6.45 -4.61
C ALA A 75 7.97 -5.20 -5.36
N THR A 76 6.69 -4.84 -5.25
CA THR A 76 6.14 -3.62 -5.87
C THR A 76 6.86 -2.37 -5.37
N ILE A 77 7.03 -2.24 -4.05
CA ILE A 77 7.71 -1.09 -3.45
C ILE A 77 9.19 -1.04 -3.87
N ALA A 78 9.89 -2.18 -3.84
CA ALA A 78 11.29 -2.27 -4.25
C ALA A 78 11.49 -1.83 -5.71
N LEU A 79 10.62 -2.28 -6.62
CA LEU A 79 10.66 -1.90 -8.03
C LEU A 79 10.36 -0.42 -8.25
N TRP A 80 9.39 0.14 -7.52
CA TRP A 80 9.08 1.57 -7.61
C TRP A 80 10.26 2.42 -7.14
N LEU A 81 10.85 2.07 -5.99
CA LEU A 81 12.00 2.77 -5.44
C LEU A 81 13.24 2.62 -6.33
N GLY A 82 13.47 1.46 -6.93
CA GLY A 82 14.56 1.26 -7.88
C GLY A 82 14.39 2.07 -9.17
N ALA A 83 13.16 2.17 -9.68
CA ALA A 83 12.83 3.06 -10.80
C ALA A 83 13.03 4.54 -10.43
N LEU A 84 12.60 4.99 -9.25
CA LEU A 84 12.84 6.34 -8.76
C LEU A 84 14.34 6.62 -8.63
N ALA A 85 15.10 5.72 -8.01
CA ALA A 85 16.54 5.84 -7.80
C ALA A 85 17.30 5.97 -9.14
N THR A 86 16.87 5.24 -10.16
CA THR A 86 17.41 5.35 -11.53
C THR A 86 17.40 6.79 -12.02
N PHE A 87 16.31 7.53 -11.78
CA PHE A 87 16.17 8.93 -12.20
C PHE A 87 16.66 9.95 -11.17
N LEU A 88 17.20 9.53 -10.02
CA LEU A 88 18.06 10.38 -9.20
C LEU A 88 19.43 10.53 -9.85
N VAL A 89 19.94 9.46 -10.47
CA VAL A 89 21.26 9.42 -11.11
C VAL A 89 21.18 9.80 -12.59
N LEU A 90 20.24 9.24 -13.35
CA LEU A 90 20.09 9.48 -14.78
C LEU A 90 19.25 10.72 -15.07
N ALA A 91 19.63 11.44 -16.13
CA ALA A 91 18.78 12.46 -16.74
C ALA A 91 17.69 11.79 -17.59
N ALA A 92 16.46 12.33 -17.54
CA ALA A 92 15.33 11.76 -18.28
C ALA A 92 15.48 11.77 -19.81
N PHE A 93 16.30 12.69 -20.35
CA PHE A 93 16.74 12.70 -21.75
C PHE A 93 18.02 13.52 -21.87
N SER A 94 18.85 13.22 -22.88
CA SER A 94 20.12 13.92 -23.10
C SER A 94 19.90 15.26 -23.82
N HIS A 95 20.65 16.31 -23.45
CA HIS A 95 20.55 17.63 -24.11
C HIS A 95 20.88 17.59 -25.62
N ARG A 96 21.74 16.65 -26.03
CA ARG A 96 22.11 16.40 -27.43
C ARG A 96 20.96 15.84 -28.28
N ALA A 97 19.93 15.30 -27.64
CA ALA A 97 18.74 14.78 -28.30
C ALA A 97 17.86 15.91 -28.88
N LEU A 98 17.95 17.12 -28.31
CA LEU A 98 17.12 18.27 -28.70
C LEU A 98 17.54 18.90 -30.03
N SER A 99 18.79 18.71 -30.48
CA SER A 99 19.27 19.19 -31.78
C SER A 99 19.10 18.18 -32.93
N SER A 100 18.52 17.00 -32.66
CA SER A 100 18.32 15.95 -33.67
C SER A 100 17.04 16.15 -34.49
N THR A 101 17.12 15.92 -35.81
CA THR A 101 15.96 15.94 -36.74
C THR A 101 14.96 14.79 -36.51
N ARG A 102 15.26 13.84 -35.61
CA ARG A 102 14.35 12.73 -35.27
C ARG A 102 13.06 13.26 -34.62
N SER A 103 11.95 12.53 -34.82
CA SER A 103 10.67 12.83 -34.19
C SER A 103 10.75 12.76 -32.66
N SER A 104 9.93 13.55 -31.97
CA SER A 104 9.88 13.56 -30.49
C SER A 104 9.56 12.17 -29.91
N ALA A 105 8.75 11.37 -30.62
CA ALA A 105 8.42 9.99 -30.26
C ALA A 105 9.63 9.04 -30.36
N ALA A 106 10.37 9.10 -31.47
CA ALA A 106 11.59 8.29 -31.63
C ALA A 106 12.65 8.66 -30.58
N LEU A 107 12.72 9.95 -30.23
CA LEU A 107 13.63 10.44 -29.21
C LEU A 107 13.27 9.92 -27.81
N ALA A 108 11.99 10.01 -27.43
CA ALA A 108 11.49 9.50 -26.16
C ALA A 108 11.74 8.00 -26.01
N LEU A 109 11.49 7.23 -27.07
CA LEU A 109 11.74 5.80 -27.06
C LEU A 109 13.22 5.49 -26.90
N SER A 110 14.09 6.21 -27.62
CA SER A 110 15.55 6.02 -27.50
C SER A 110 16.10 6.42 -26.13
N SER A 111 15.54 7.46 -25.48
CA SER A 111 15.95 7.87 -24.14
C SER A 111 15.42 6.94 -23.05
N TYR A 112 14.36 6.18 -23.35
CA TYR A 112 13.79 5.19 -22.44
C TYR A 112 14.56 3.87 -22.40
N VAL A 113 15.28 3.49 -23.46
CA VAL A 113 16.01 2.20 -23.52
C VAL A 113 16.89 1.93 -22.29
N PRO A 114 17.74 2.86 -21.79
CA PRO A 114 18.54 2.59 -20.60
C PRO A 114 17.70 2.31 -19.36
N ALA A 115 16.63 3.09 -19.15
CA ALA A 115 15.73 2.93 -18.03
C ALA A 115 14.90 1.65 -18.13
N LEU A 116 14.50 1.26 -19.34
CA LEU A 116 13.85 -0.02 -19.63
C LEU A 116 14.77 -1.19 -19.24
N VAL A 117 16.03 -1.18 -19.68
CA VAL A 117 16.99 -2.25 -19.34
C VAL A 117 17.17 -2.35 -17.83
N ILE A 118 17.34 -1.23 -17.13
CA ILE A 118 17.43 -1.21 -15.66
C ILE A 118 16.14 -1.76 -15.03
N GLY A 119 14.97 -1.35 -15.53
CA GLY A 119 13.64 -1.85 -15.15
C GLY A 119 13.49 -3.37 -15.28
N LEU A 120 13.92 -3.93 -16.41
CA LEU A 120 13.86 -5.37 -16.66
C LEU A 120 14.85 -6.13 -15.77
N VAL A 121 16.09 -5.63 -15.65
CA VAL A 121 17.12 -6.27 -14.82
C VAL A 121 16.74 -6.25 -13.33
N GLN A 122 16.22 -5.13 -12.83
CA GLN A 122 15.77 -5.05 -11.44
C GLN A 122 14.54 -5.94 -11.19
N GLY A 123 13.61 -6.03 -12.15
CA GLY A 123 12.46 -6.95 -12.10
C GLY A 123 12.89 -8.40 -11.93
N LEU A 124 13.86 -8.82 -12.75
CA LEU A 124 14.44 -10.15 -12.66
C LEU A 124 15.20 -10.35 -11.34
N ALA A 125 15.98 -9.37 -10.90
CA ALA A 125 16.70 -9.44 -9.62
C ALA A 125 15.74 -9.59 -8.43
N VAL A 126 14.64 -8.84 -8.40
CA VAL A 126 13.59 -8.97 -7.39
C VAL A 126 12.98 -10.36 -7.42
N ALA A 127 12.69 -10.92 -8.60
CA ALA A 127 12.17 -12.28 -8.71
C ALA A 127 13.14 -13.35 -8.19
N ILE A 128 14.45 -13.21 -8.44
CA ILE A 128 15.47 -14.12 -7.92
C ILE A 128 15.59 -14.02 -6.40
N VAL A 129 15.57 -12.81 -5.84
CA VAL A 129 15.62 -12.62 -4.38
C VAL A 129 14.37 -13.21 -3.73
N MET A 130 13.20 -12.97 -4.32
CA MET A 130 11.93 -13.41 -3.76
C MET A 130 11.72 -14.92 -3.87
N SER A 131 12.30 -15.61 -4.85
CA SER A 131 12.24 -17.08 -4.90
C SER A 131 12.91 -17.73 -3.69
N ALA A 132 14.00 -17.14 -3.18
CA ALA A 132 14.69 -17.64 -2.01
C ALA A 132 13.92 -17.41 -0.71
N VAL A 133 13.08 -16.36 -0.65
CA VAL A 133 12.30 -15.99 0.54
C VAL A 133 10.94 -16.69 0.58
N ALA A 134 10.28 -16.78 -0.58
CA ALA A 134 8.88 -17.16 -0.69
C ALA A 134 8.64 -18.65 -1.02
N GLY A 135 9.68 -19.39 -1.41
CA GLY A 135 9.56 -20.81 -1.75
C GLY A 135 8.64 -21.08 -2.95
N LEU A 136 8.63 -20.18 -3.95
CA LEU A 136 7.75 -20.29 -5.12
C LEU A 136 8.12 -21.51 -5.98
N ASP A 137 7.10 -22.22 -6.47
CA ASP A 137 7.27 -23.22 -7.53
C ASP A 137 7.81 -22.58 -8.82
N LEU A 138 8.49 -23.37 -9.66
CA LEU A 138 9.11 -22.90 -10.89
C LEU A 138 8.12 -22.19 -11.82
N VAL A 139 6.88 -22.68 -11.96
CA VAL A 139 5.88 -22.08 -12.86
C VAL A 139 5.46 -20.70 -12.35
N THR A 140 5.15 -20.62 -11.05
CA THR A 140 4.79 -19.37 -10.37
C THR A 140 5.93 -18.36 -10.42
N TRP A 141 7.17 -18.83 -10.29
CA TRP A 141 8.35 -17.99 -10.38
C TRP A 141 8.52 -17.33 -11.75
N PHE A 142 8.34 -18.06 -12.85
CA PHE A 142 8.42 -17.48 -14.19
C PHE A 142 7.32 -16.43 -14.42
N GLY A 143 6.09 -16.70 -13.94
CA GLY A 143 5.00 -15.73 -13.98
C GLY A 143 5.32 -14.47 -13.19
N PHE A 144 5.81 -14.64 -11.96
CA PHE A 144 6.23 -13.54 -11.10
C PHE A 144 7.36 -12.72 -11.73
N ALA A 145 8.37 -13.37 -12.28
CA ALA A 145 9.50 -12.72 -12.94
C ALA A 145 9.05 -11.88 -14.15
N ALA A 146 8.21 -12.43 -15.02
CA ALA A 146 7.69 -11.71 -16.19
C ALA A 146 6.88 -10.46 -15.77
N LEU A 147 6.04 -10.59 -14.75
CA LEU A 147 5.26 -9.47 -14.23
C LEU A 147 6.11 -8.43 -13.49
N ALA A 148 7.11 -8.86 -12.73
CA ALA A 148 8.06 -7.96 -12.05
C ALA A 148 8.88 -7.16 -13.07
N MET A 149 9.31 -7.79 -14.16
CA MET A 149 9.99 -7.12 -15.28
C MET A 149 9.06 -6.12 -15.98
N LEU A 150 7.80 -6.49 -16.23
CA LEU A 150 6.80 -5.58 -16.80
C LEU A 150 6.51 -4.38 -15.88
N ALA A 151 6.36 -4.63 -14.58
CA ALA A 151 6.17 -3.59 -13.58
C ALA A 151 7.38 -2.65 -13.53
N GLY A 152 8.60 -3.20 -13.50
CA GLY A 152 9.85 -2.43 -13.55
C GLY A 152 9.95 -1.55 -14.81
N ALA A 153 9.58 -2.08 -15.97
CA ALA A 153 9.50 -1.31 -17.21
C ALA A 153 8.46 -0.19 -17.11
N SER A 154 7.24 -0.49 -16.66
CA SER A 154 6.17 0.50 -16.50
C SER A 154 6.56 1.62 -15.54
N PHE A 155 7.10 1.27 -14.37
CA PHE A 155 7.55 2.24 -13.37
C PHE A 155 8.70 3.11 -13.87
N ALA A 156 9.64 2.55 -14.63
CA ALA A 156 10.69 3.31 -15.27
C ALA A 156 10.11 4.34 -16.26
N ALA A 157 9.09 3.98 -17.05
CA ALA A 157 8.46 4.89 -18.00
C ALA A 157 7.72 6.04 -17.28
N VAL A 158 6.98 5.73 -16.21
CA VAL A 158 6.26 6.73 -15.41
C VAL A 158 7.24 7.70 -14.74
N ASN A 159 8.28 7.19 -14.09
CA ASN A 159 9.29 8.02 -13.45
C ASN A 159 10.04 8.90 -14.46
N GLN A 160 10.38 8.36 -15.62
CA GLN A 160 10.97 9.14 -16.71
C GLN A 160 10.04 10.27 -17.15
N GLY A 161 8.76 9.97 -17.37
CA GLY A 161 7.76 10.95 -17.79
C GLY A 161 7.58 12.08 -16.79
N LEU A 162 7.48 11.74 -15.49
CA LEU A 162 7.38 12.71 -14.39
C LEU A 162 8.62 13.62 -14.34
N VAL A 163 9.81 13.03 -14.37
CA VAL A 163 11.08 13.80 -14.30
C VAL A 163 11.29 14.62 -15.58
N ALA A 164 10.92 14.10 -16.74
CA ALA A 164 11.03 14.81 -18.01
C ALA A 164 10.15 16.06 -18.04
N LEU A 165 8.91 15.94 -17.56
CA LEU A 165 7.92 17.02 -17.59
C LEU A 165 8.10 18.03 -16.47
N LEU A 166 8.37 17.57 -15.24
CA LEU A 166 8.34 18.39 -14.02
C LEU A 166 9.73 18.60 -13.40
N GLY A 167 10.78 17.94 -13.90
CA GLY A 167 12.13 18.04 -13.35
C GLY A 167 12.20 17.53 -11.90
N GLY A 168 12.73 18.36 -11.00
CA GLY A 168 12.83 18.03 -9.58
C GLY A 168 11.48 17.75 -8.90
N LEU A 169 10.43 18.47 -9.28
CA LEU A 169 9.08 18.24 -8.77
C LEU A 169 8.54 16.85 -9.17
N GLY A 170 8.94 16.33 -10.34
CA GLY A 170 8.57 14.98 -10.76
C GLY A 170 9.14 13.90 -9.85
N ARG A 171 10.38 14.07 -9.37
CA ARG A 171 10.99 13.18 -8.38
C ARG A 171 10.24 13.23 -7.05
N PHE A 172 9.83 14.42 -6.62
CA PHE A 172 9.03 14.59 -5.42
C PHE A 172 7.66 13.90 -5.52
N VAL A 173 6.95 14.07 -6.64
CA VAL A 173 5.66 13.38 -6.88
C VAL A 173 5.83 11.86 -6.84
N SER A 174 6.89 11.32 -7.45
CA SER A 174 7.16 9.89 -7.40
C SER A 174 7.50 9.39 -5.98
N MET A 175 8.23 10.19 -5.20
CA MET A 175 8.46 9.92 -3.78
C MET A 175 7.16 9.90 -2.97
N VAL A 176 6.25 10.86 -3.22
CA VAL A 176 4.92 10.88 -2.56
C VAL A 176 4.11 9.63 -2.91
N ALA A 177 4.14 9.18 -4.17
CA ALA A 177 3.49 7.92 -4.56
C ALA A 177 4.05 6.71 -3.80
N ALA A 178 5.36 6.67 -3.56
CA ALA A 178 5.98 5.62 -2.74
C ALA A 178 5.50 5.67 -1.28
N VAL A 179 5.41 6.88 -0.70
CA VAL A 179 4.90 7.09 0.66
C VAL A 179 3.43 6.68 0.77
N ILE A 180 2.60 7.01 -0.22
CA ILE A 180 1.19 6.58 -0.28
C ILE A 180 1.11 5.05 -0.32
N GLY A 181 1.88 4.40 -1.18
CA GLY A 181 1.89 2.93 -1.28
C GLY A 181 2.33 2.25 0.01
N LEU A 182 3.37 2.76 0.67
CA LEU A 182 3.81 2.25 1.98
C LEU A 182 2.77 2.50 3.08
N GLY A 183 2.17 3.68 3.11
CA GLY A 183 1.17 4.06 4.10
C GLY A 183 -0.07 3.19 4.00
N ALA A 184 -0.72 3.19 2.82
CA ALA A 184 -1.92 2.40 2.57
C ALA A 184 -1.68 0.89 2.70
N GLY A 185 -0.49 0.39 2.34
CA GLY A 185 -0.18 -1.04 2.41
C GLY A 185 0.16 -1.58 3.80
N ILE A 186 0.59 -0.74 4.75
CA ILE A 186 1.05 -1.18 6.08
C ILE A 186 0.14 -0.66 7.21
N ILE A 187 -0.38 0.56 7.06
CA ILE A 187 -1.07 1.27 8.14
C ILE A 187 -2.57 1.16 7.91
N SER A 188 -3.25 0.30 8.69
CA SER A 188 -4.70 0.09 8.56
C SER A 188 -5.56 1.28 9.00
N THR A 189 -4.97 2.32 9.61
CA THR A 189 -5.68 3.52 10.10
C THR A 189 -5.48 4.74 9.19
N VAL A 190 -4.94 4.57 7.98
CA VAL A 190 -4.80 5.67 7.02
C VAL A 190 -6.18 6.13 6.56
N PRO A 191 -6.42 7.45 6.39
CA PRO A 191 -7.66 7.93 5.80
C PRO A 191 -7.92 7.34 4.41
N GLY A 192 -9.15 6.96 4.10
CA GLY A 192 -9.51 6.25 2.85
C GLY A 192 -9.12 6.97 1.54
N VAL A 193 -8.86 8.28 1.60
CA VAL A 193 -8.30 9.04 0.46
C VAL A 193 -6.95 8.50 -0.03
N PHE A 194 -6.17 7.82 0.83
CA PHE A 194 -4.90 7.18 0.43
C PHE A 194 -5.14 5.88 -0.34
N ASP A 195 -6.16 5.10 0.03
CA ASP A 195 -6.54 3.88 -0.68
C ASP A 195 -7.08 4.21 -2.06
N ASP A 196 -7.92 5.26 -2.14
CA ASP A 196 -8.40 5.80 -3.40
C ASP A 196 -7.22 6.26 -4.27
N ALA A 197 -6.29 7.02 -3.71
CA ALA A 197 -5.10 7.48 -4.41
C ALA A 197 -4.23 6.32 -4.89
N LEU A 198 -4.01 5.31 -4.04
CA LEU A 198 -3.25 4.11 -4.40
C LEU A 198 -3.93 3.35 -5.53
N GLY A 199 -5.26 3.24 -5.53
CA GLY A 199 -6.05 2.62 -6.58
C GLY A 199 -5.78 3.22 -7.96
N PHE A 200 -5.50 4.52 -8.04
CA PHE A 200 -5.12 5.17 -9.30
C PHE A 200 -3.64 5.05 -9.65
N LEU A 201 -2.75 4.78 -8.70
CA LEU A 201 -1.31 4.70 -8.95
C LEU A 201 -0.92 3.41 -9.69
N PRO A 202 0.17 3.42 -10.47
CA PRO A 202 0.68 2.19 -11.10
C PRO A 202 1.08 1.12 -10.09
N LEU A 203 1.32 1.50 -8.82
CA LEU A 203 1.63 0.56 -7.74
C LEU A 203 0.51 -0.45 -7.51
N SER A 204 -0.76 -0.05 -7.56
CA SER A 204 -1.89 -0.97 -7.36
C SER A 204 -1.96 -2.02 -8.47
N ALA A 205 -1.74 -1.63 -9.73
CA ALA A 205 -1.70 -2.55 -10.85
C ALA A 205 -0.55 -3.56 -10.73
N ALA A 206 0.64 -3.12 -10.31
CA ALA A 206 1.76 -4.04 -10.06
C ALA A 206 1.46 -5.01 -8.90
N GLN A 207 0.95 -4.49 -7.79
CA GLN A 207 0.62 -5.28 -6.62
C GLN A 207 -0.43 -6.35 -6.94
N ASN A 208 -1.50 -5.96 -7.64
CA ASN A 208 -2.55 -6.90 -8.06
C ASN A 208 -2.03 -7.95 -9.04
N ALA A 209 -1.13 -7.59 -9.96
CA ALA A 209 -0.53 -8.54 -10.89
C ALA A 209 0.33 -9.57 -10.16
N LEU A 210 1.22 -9.11 -9.27
CA LEU A 210 2.13 -9.98 -8.52
C LEU A 210 1.37 -10.84 -7.50
N ALA A 211 0.39 -10.27 -6.79
CA ALA A 211 -0.47 -10.99 -5.86
C ALA A 211 -1.29 -12.05 -6.59
N GLY A 212 -1.85 -11.73 -7.77
CA GLY A 212 -2.60 -12.71 -8.56
C GLY A 212 -1.83 -13.95 -8.96
N VAL A 213 -0.50 -13.82 -9.17
CA VAL A 213 0.35 -14.98 -9.44
C VAL A 213 0.76 -15.73 -8.17
N VAL A 214 1.08 -15.01 -7.09
CA VAL A 214 1.56 -15.62 -5.83
C VAL A 214 0.43 -16.26 -5.05
N GLU A 215 -0.70 -15.58 -4.93
CA GLU A 215 -1.86 -15.99 -4.13
C GLU A 215 -2.90 -16.74 -4.96
N GLY A 216 -2.74 -16.80 -6.29
CA GLY A 216 -3.72 -17.38 -7.20
C GLY A 216 -5.01 -16.56 -7.31
N THR A 217 -4.98 -15.30 -6.88
CA THR A 217 -6.12 -14.39 -7.00
C THR A 217 -6.32 -14.01 -8.47
N GLY A 218 -7.57 -14.04 -8.94
CA GLY A 218 -7.88 -13.67 -10.32
C GLY A 218 -7.52 -12.21 -10.65
N GLY A 219 -7.62 -11.82 -11.92
CA GLY A 219 -7.46 -10.40 -12.32
C GLY A 219 -6.07 -10.00 -12.81
N VAL A 220 -5.12 -10.93 -12.91
CA VAL A 220 -3.78 -10.70 -13.49
C VAL A 220 -3.84 -10.03 -14.86
N ALA A 221 -4.79 -10.43 -15.72
CA ALA A 221 -4.95 -9.83 -17.05
C ALA A 221 -5.32 -8.33 -16.98
N ALA A 222 -6.24 -7.94 -16.10
CA ALA A 222 -6.62 -6.54 -15.90
C ALA A 222 -5.45 -5.72 -15.35
N ALA A 223 -4.70 -6.32 -14.41
CA ALA A 223 -3.52 -5.71 -13.83
C ALA A 223 -2.40 -5.50 -14.87
N VAL A 224 -2.17 -6.47 -15.75
CA VAL A 224 -1.24 -6.35 -16.91
C VAL A 224 -1.67 -5.23 -17.85
N VAL A 225 -2.97 -5.14 -18.18
CA VAL A 225 -3.49 -4.03 -18.99
C VAL A 225 -3.26 -2.69 -18.30
N GLY A 226 -3.50 -2.60 -16.99
CA GLY A 226 -3.20 -1.42 -16.18
C GLY A 226 -1.73 -1.00 -16.25
N LEU A 227 -0.80 -1.95 -16.12
CA LEU A 227 0.63 -1.70 -16.24
C LEU A 227 1.03 -1.21 -17.63
N LEU A 228 0.43 -1.78 -18.69
CA LEU A 228 0.67 -1.35 -20.07
C LEU A 228 0.13 0.05 -20.33
N ILE A 229 -1.05 0.39 -19.79
CA ILE A 229 -1.61 1.75 -19.85
C ILE A 229 -0.66 2.74 -19.17
N TRP A 230 -0.16 2.42 -17.98
CA TRP A 230 0.79 3.27 -17.26
C TRP A 230 2.14 3.40 -17.97
N LEU A 231 2.62 2.33 -18.61
CA LEU A 231 3.82 2.34 -19.43
C LEU A 231 3.65 3.31 -20.61
N LEU A 232 2.54 3.19 -21.34
CA LEU A 232 2.21 4.09 -22.45
C LEU A 232 2.04 5.53 -21.98
N PHE A 233 1.37 5.75 -20.86
CA PHE A 233 1.21 7.07 -20.25
C PHE A 233 2.56 7.72 -19.91
N GLY A 234 3.47 7.01 -19.27
CA GLY A 234 4.82 7.50 -18.96
C GLY A 234 5.63 7.88 -20.20
N LEU A 235 5.54 7.07 -21.27
CA LEU A 235 6.14 7.38 -22.56
C LEU A 235 5.52 8.63 -23.20
N LEU A 236 4.20 8.74 -23.19
CA LEU A 236 3.49 9.93 -23.71
C LEU A 236 3.87 11.20 -22.95
N LEU A 237 4.01 11.13 -21.62
CA LEU A 237 4.52 12.25 -20.82
C LEU A 237 5.93 12.67 -21.24
N THR A 238 6.81 11.70 -21.50
CA THR A 238 8.16 11.97 -22.00
C THR A 238 8.12 12.62 -23.38
N VAL A 239 7.28 12.12 -24.30
CA VAL A 239 7.09 12.72 -25.63
C VAL A 239 6.59 14.16 -25.52
N ALA A 240 5.60 14.41 -24.66
CA ALA A 240 5.06 15.74 -24.43
C ALA A 240 6.10 16.70 -23.85
N ALA A 241 6.93 16.24 -22.90
CA ALA A 241 8.04 17.02 -22.34
C ALA A 241 9.08 17.40 -23.40
N ILE A 242 9.46 16.47 -24.28
CA ILE A 242 10.39 16.72 -25.39
C ILE A 242 9.78 17.69 -26.40
N ALA A 243 8.52 17.49 -26.78
CA ALA A 243 7.82 18.36 -27.71
C ALA A 243 7.76 19.80 -27.20
N ARG A 244 7.42 20.01 -25.92
CA ARG A 244 7.39 21.34 -25.28
C ARG A 244 8.74 22.05 -25.28
N ARG A 245 9.85 21.31 -25.15
CA ARG A 245 11.20 21.89 -25.14
C ARG A 245 11.75 22.21 -26.54
N ARG A 246 11.19 21.63 -27.59
CA ARG A 246 11.56 21.92 -28.99
C ARG A 246 10.91 23.18 -29.55
N VAL A 247 9.81 23.64 -28.96
CA VAL A 247 9.16 24.91 -29.32
C VAL A 247 9.73 26.03 -28.43
N THR A 248 10.77 26.70 -28.90
CA THR A 248 11.25 27.95 -28.29
C THR A 248 10.30 29.09 -28.67
N SER A 249 9.65 29.71 -27.68
CA SER A 249 8.87 30.92 -27.93
C SER A 249 9.81 32.07 -28.33
N VAL A 250 9.39 32.91 -29.29
CA VAL A 250 10.14 34.10 -29.75
C VAL A 250 10.56 35.02 -28.60
N ARG A 251 9.83 34.99 -27.47
CA ARG A 251 10.12 35.73 -26.23
C ARG A 251 11.45 35.35 -25.55
N ALA A 252 11.99 34.16 -25.83
CA ALA A 252 13.30 33.73 -25.35
C ALA A 252 14.47 34.36 -26.13
N LEU A 253 14.21 34.85 -27.35
CA LEU A 253 15.20 35.53 -28.20
C LEU A 253 15.26 37.04 -27.95
N THR A 254 14.31 37.61 -27.21
CA THR A 254 14.22 39.05 -26.94
C THR A 254 14.74 39.46 -25.56
N ARG A 255 15.42 38.58 -24.81
CA ARG A 255 16.12 39.07 -23.60
C ARG A 255 17.28 39.95 -24.06
N PRO A 256 17.25 41.28 -23.79
CA PRO A 256 18.40 42.12 -24.06
C PRO A 256 19.56 41.58 -23.23
N VAL A 257 20.72 41.43 -23.87
CA VAL A 257 21.97 41.23 -23.15
C VAL A 257 22.20 42.53 -22.38
N GLU A 258 21.82 42.57 -21.11
CA GLU A 258 22.30 43.62 -20.21
C GLU A 258 23.80 43.39 -20.04
N ALA A 259 24.57 44.39 -20.50
CA ALA A 259 26.02 44.45 -20.52
C ALA A 259 26.60 44.77 -19.14
#